data_AF-A0A2A5EH33-F1
#
_entry.id   AF-A0A2A5EH33-F1
#
_cell.length_a   1.000
_cell.length_b   1.000
_cell.length_c   1.000
_cell.angle_alpha   90.00
_cell.angle_beta   90.00
_cell.angle_gamma   90.00
#
_symmetry.space_group_name_H-M   'P 1'
#
loop_
_entity.id
_entity.type
_entity.pdbx_description
1 polymer ?
#
loop_
_entity_poly.entity_id
_entity_poly.type
_entity_poly.pdbx_seq_one_letter_code
_entity_poly.pdbx_strand_id
1 'polypeptide(L)' 'MGNRVTLQRRLKCLITNFKEVEYELQLKQSKTYLEEKQKSIEEISYLLGFSKSSAFIRFFKSLTDLTPREYAASVRC' A
#
# COMPACT_ATOMS: atom_id res chain seq x y z
N MET A 1 3.66 -35.95 19.86
CA MET A 1 3.54 -35.51 18.46
C MET A 1 3.19 -34.03 18.44
N GLY A 2 4.19 -33.15 18.25
CA GLY A 2 4.02 -31.70 18.34
C GLY A 2 3.32 -31.12 17.12
N ASN A 3 2.17 -30.47 17.33
CA ASN A 3 1.34 -29.84 16.31
C ASN A 3 2.03 -28.60 15.69
N ARG A 4 2.97 -28.82 14.74
CA ARG A 4 3.58 -27.76 13.91
C ARG A 4 2.54 -26.91 13.17
N VAL A 5 1.39 -27.51 12.84
CA VAL A 5 0.29 -26.88 12.09
C VAL A 5 -0.37 -25.75 12.88
N THR A 6 -0.49 -25.87 14.21
CA THR A 6 -1.15 -24.87 15.06
C THR A 6 -0.29 -23.61 15.22
N LEU A 7 1.04 -23.77 15.30
CA LEU A 7 1.97 -22.64 15.37
C LEU A 7 2.08 -21.93 14.01
N GLN A 8 2.16 -22.67 12.91
CA GLN A 8 2.16 -22.09 11.56
C GLN A 8 0.87 -21.33 11.26
N ARG A 9 -0.31 -21.81 11.67
CA ARG A 9 -1.58 -21.07 11.50
C ARG A 9 -1.61 -19.78 12.32
N ARG A 10 -1.15 -19.82 13.58
CA ARG A 10 -1.09 -18.62 14.45
C ARG A 10 -0.07 -17.59 13.95
N LEU A 11 1.10 -18.03 13.49
CA LEU A 11 2.09 -17.17 12.85
C LEU A 11 1.56 -16.55 11.56
N LYS A 12 0.88 -17.33 10.70
CA LYS A 12 0.30 -16.82 9.46
C LYS A 12 -0.75 -15.73 9.71
N CYS A 13 -1.53 -15.86 10.79
CA CYS A 13 -2.55 -14.87 11.17
C CYS A 13 -1.95 -13.57 11.73
N LEU A 14 -0.81 -13.64 12.42
CA LEU A 14 -0.09 -12.46 12.90
C LEU A 14 0.67 -11.75 11.75
N ILE A 15 1.21 -12.51 10.80
CA ILE A 15 1.89 -11.98 9.61
C ILE A 15 0.92 -11.25 8.67
N THR A 16 -0.33 -11.73 8.54
CA THR A 16 -1.36 -11.02 7.75
C THR A 16 -1.75 -9.69 8.39
N ASN A 17 -1.87 -9.65 9.72
CA ASN A 17 -2.21 -8.42 10.45
C ASN A 17 -1.12 -7.34 10.31
N PHE A 18 0.16 -7.73 10.33
CA PHE A 18 1.25 -6.77 10.14
C PHE A 18 1.21 -6.13 8.74
N LYS A 19 0.92 -6.92 7.69
CA LYS A 19 0.80 -6.41 6.33
C LYS A 19 -0.38 -5.46 6.16
N GLU A 20 -1.50 -5.71 6.82
CA GLU A 20 -2.65 -4.82 6.79
C GLU A 20 -2.31 -3.43 7.36
N VAL A 21 -1.65 -3.40 8.53
CA VAL A 21 -1.18 -2.14 9.15
C VAL A 21 -0.14 -1.45 8.26
N GLU A 22 0.78 -2.22 7.67
CA GLU A 22 1.78 -1.70 6.73
C GLU A 22 1.11 -1.07 5.50
N TYR A 23 0.09 -1.73 4.95
CA TYR A 23 -0.69 -1.24 3.82
C TYR A 23 -1.48 0.01 4.14
N GLU A 24 -2.11 0.09 5.31
CA GLU A 24 -2.79 1.31 5.77
C GLU A 24 -1.82 2.49 5.88
N LEU A 25 -0.63 2.26 6.44
CA LEU A 25 0.40 3.29 6.57
C LEU A 25 0.91 3.75 5.20
N GLN A 26 1.26 2.83 4.31
CA GLN A 26 1.69 3.12 2.94
C GLN A 26 0.60 3.88 2.17
N LEU A 27 -0.66 3.46 2.34
CA LEU A 27 -1.79 4.13 1.72
C LEU A 27 -1.94 5.56 2.24
N LYS A 28 -1.85 5.78 3.55
CA LYS A 28 -1.92 7.11 4.15
C LYS A 28 -0.83 8.03 3.60
N GLN A 29 0.42 7.56 3.58
CA GLN A 29 1.55 8.32 3.02
C GLN A 29 1.35 8.64 1.53
N SER A 30 0.88 7.66 0.75
CA SER A 30 0.63 7.86 -0.67
C SER A 30 -0.42 8.94 -0.94
N LYS A 31 -1.50 8.99 -0.15
CA LYS A 31 -2.53 10.04 -0.26
C LYS A 31 -1.94 11.42 0.03
N THR A 32 -1.20 11.56 1.12
CA THR A 32 -0.50 12.81 1.47
C THR A 32 0.42 13.29 0.34
N TYR A 33 1.23 12.40 -0.24
CA TYR A 33 2.10 12.78 -1.35
C TYR A 33 1.35 13.16 -2.63
N LEU A 34 0.20 12.53 -2.90
CA LEU A 34 -0.65 12.87 -4.04
C LEU A 34 -1.34 14.25 -3.87
N GLU A 35 -1.64 14.62 -2.62
CA GLU A 35 -2.20 15.92 -2.23
C GLU A 35 -1.18 17.06 -2.31
N GLU A 36 0.05 16.84 -1.83
CA GLU A 36 1.12 17.85 -1.74
C GLU A 36 1.63 18.36 -3.11
N LYS A 37 1.19 17.79 -4.24
CA LYS A 37 1.52 18.20 -5.63
C LYS A 37 3.01 18.22 -6.00
N GLN A 38 3.93 17.83 -5.12
CA GLN A 38 5.37 18.00 -5.36
C GLN A 38 6.07 16.80 -5.98
N LYS A 39 5.40 15.63 -6.07
CA LYS A 39 6.06 14.38 -6.47
C LYS A 39 5.30 13.66 -7.56
N SER A 40 6.02 13.16 -8.55
CA SER A 40 5.51 12.28 -9.60
C SER A 40 5.11 10.92 -9.02
N ILE A 41 4.26 10.18 -9.74
CA ILE A 41 3.86 8.82 -9.34
C ILE A 41 5.07 7.88 -9.21
N GLU A 42 6.11 8.10 -10.01
CA GLU A 42 7.34 7.31 -9.98
C GLU A 42 8.16 7.60 -8.72
N GLU A 43 8.30 8.86 -8.33
CA GLU A 43 8.96 9.25 -7.08
C GLU A 43 8.20 8.75 -5.86
N ILE A 44 6.87 8.84 -5.87
CA ILE A 44 6.02 8.30 -4.79
C ILE A 44 6.20 6.79 -4.67
N SER A 45 6.22 6.07 -5.80
CA SER A 45 6.49 4.63 -5.83
C SER A 45 7.85 4.30 -5.21
N TYR A 46 8.89 5.07 -5.56
CA TYR A 46 10.23 4.88 -5.03
C TYR A 46 10.30 5.14 -3.52
N LEU A 47 9.69 6.23 -3.04
CA LEU A 47 9.66 6.60 -1.62
C LEU A 47 8.94 5.58 -0.74
N LEU A 48 7.91 4.93 -1.28
CA LEU A 48 7.15 3.89 -0.57
C LEU A 48 7.82 2.51 -0.64
N GLY A 49 8.98 2.40 -1.30
CA GLY A 49 9.75 1.15 -1.39
C GLY A 49 9.29 0.19 -2.49
N PHE A 50 8.45 0.63 -3.44
CA PHE A 50 8.05 -0.21 -4.57
C PHE A 50 9.14 -0.22 -5.64
N SER A 51 9.50 -1.42 -6.11
CA SER A 51 10.51 -1.58 -7.15
C SER A 51 10.07 -1.05 -8.52
N LYS A 52 8.75 -0.92 -8.75
CA LYS A 52 8.18 -0.41 -10.01
C LYS A 52 6.91 0.39 -9.73
N SER A 53 6.72 1.49 -10.46
CA SER A 53 5.52 2.32 -10.41
C SER A 53 4.24 1.52 -10.70
N SER A 54 4.32 0.50 -11.56
CA SER A 54 3.19 -0.38 -11.86
C SER A 54 2.76 -1.24 -10.67
N ALA A 55 3.68 -1.62 -9.77
CA ALA A 55 3.35 -2.34 -8.54
C ALA A 55 2.62 -1.41 -7.56
N PHE A 56 3.11 -0.18 -7.40
CA PHE A 56 2.45 0.85 -6.61
C PHE A 56 1.03 1.15 -7.13
N ILE A 57 0.85 1.33 -8.45
CA ILE A 57 -0.48 1.62 -9.03
C ILE A 57 -1.47 0.49 -8.75
N ARG A 58 -1.04 -0.78 -8.88
CA ARG A 58 -1.89 -1.94 -8.58
C ARG A 58 -2.26 -2.00 -7.10
N PHE A 59 -1.29 -1.77 -6.22
CA PHE A 59 -1.50 -1.71 -4.77
C PHE A 59 -2.51 -0.62 -4.40
N PHE A 60 -2.29 0.61 -4.87
CA PHE A 60 -3.14 1.75 -4.56
C PHE A 60 -4.56 1.55 -5.10
N LYS A 61 -4.69 1.05 -6.33
CA LYS A 61 -5.99 0.71 -6.93
C LYS A 61 -6.70 -0.40 -6.18
N SER A 62 -5.99 -1.43 -5.73
CA SER A 62 -6.59 -2.52 -4.96
C SER A 62 -7.17 -2.09 -3.62
N LEU A 63 -6.71 -0.96 -3.05
CA LEU A 63 -7.16 -0.45 -1.76
C LEU A 63 -8.15 0.72 -1.85
N THR A 64 -8.12 1.48 -2.94
CA THR A 64 -8.94 2.70 -3.11
C THR A 64 -9.93 2.62 -4.25
N ASP A 65 -9.91 1.54 -5.03
CA ASP A 65 -10.62 1.35 -6.30
C ASP A 65 -10.30 2.40 -7.39
N LEU A 66 -9.41 3.33 -7.10
CA LEU A 66 -8.99 4.42 -7.97
C LEU A 66 -7.51 4.29 -8.31
N THR A 67 -7.12 4.72 -9.50
CA THR A 67 -5.70 4.90 -9.78
C THR A 67 -5.16 6.12 -9.01
N PRO A 68 -3.85 6.15 -8.68
CA PRO A 68 -3.24 7.32 -8.04
C PRO A 68 -3.51 8.63 -8.79
N ARG A 69 -3.62 8.56 -10.12
CA ARG A 69 -3.90 9.71 -10.99
C ARG A 69 -5.35 10.18 -10.88
N GLU A 70 -6.32 9.26 -10.83
CA GLU A 70 -7.74 9.58 -10.63
C GLU A 70 -7.97 10.15 -9.23
N TYR A 71 -7.37 9.56 -8.20
CA TYR A 71 -7.44 10.08 -6.84
C TYR A 71 -6.82 11.48 -6.74
N ALA A 72 -5.65 11.68 -7.33
CA ALA A 72 -5.04 13.01 -7.36
C ALA A 72 -5.93 14.03 -8.10
N ALA A 73 -6.65 13.62 -9.14
CA ALA A 73 -7.59 14.50 -9.82
C ALA A 73 -8.84 14.82 -8.97
N SER A 74 -9.37 13.84 -8.22
CA SER A 74 -10.56 14.04 -7.38
C SER A 74 -10.30 14.97 -6.20
N VAL A 75 -9.11 14.93 -5.60
CA VAL A 75 -8.75 15.83 -4.48
C VAL A 75 -8.39 17.25 -4.96
N ARG A 76 -8.24 17.46 -6.28
CA ARG A 76 -7.91 18.76 -6.88
C ARG A 76 -9.14 19.57 -7.33
N CYS A 77 -10.35 19.06 -7.11
CA CYS A 77 -11.59 19.74 -7.47
C CYS A 77 -12.07 20.71 -6.39
#